data_AF-A0A1C7MFZ8-F1
#
_entry.id   AF-A0A1C7MFZ8-F1
#
_cell.length_a   1.000
_cell.length_b   1.000
_cell.length_c   1.000
_cell.angle_alpha   90.00
_cell.angle_beta   90.00
_cell.angle_gamma   90.00
#
_symmetry.space_group_name_H-M   'P 1'
#
loop_
_entity.id
_entity.type
_entity.pdbx_description
1 polymer ?
#
loop_
_entity_poly.entity_id
_entity_poly.type
_entity_poly.pdbx_seq_one_letter_code
_entity_poly.pdbx_strand_id
1 'polypeptide(L)'
;MRFTSCLSFLLLTVPVTVSACEGECIVGITNAFLGNYTSPIQAVMMNIAQQISDILDNHPESTSTLRYLDPILEAYNAQSYSEMETAIFPGYFHGKCQQDGVDPPGCPNPDCPVVCGTPGSLVHFYPKLRYIAFNNTRYLMKSLCTPGTDSYKKVEAAVLDAADAKPPSRRMSRVFPRAMPESVAYRTSTAYASSSTLGYGFDSTADDNYGDVSDSEPSSDPMALVPLFLAKRAADVKTKLKNILETMGELLEKVCGGSGTEAPMDCRTVAGKRT
;
A
#
# COMPACT_ATOMS: atom_id res chain seq x y z
N MET A 1 57.79 -52.65 8.46
CA MET A 1 57.36 -52.10 7.15
C MET A 1 56.19 -51.17 7.42
N ARG A 2 56.36 -49.86 7.18
CA ARG A 2 55.33 -48.83 7.38
C ARG A 2 54.90 -48.36 5.99
N PHE A 3 53.66 -48.65 5.59
CA PHE A 3 53.06 -48.11 4.38
C PHE A 3 52.25 -46.87 4.75
N THR A 4 52.82 -45.72 4.42
CA THR A 4 52.21 -44.39 4.56
C THR A 4 51.35 -44.15 3.33
N SER A 5 50.02 -44.27 3.47
CA SER A 5 49.06 -43.97 2.41
C SER A 5 48.76 -42.48 2.43
N CYS A 6 49.52 -41.68 1.68
CA CYS A 6 49.21 -40.28 1.40
C CYS A 6 48.07 -40.22 0.38
N LEU A 7 46.83 -40.20 0.86
CA LEU A 7 45.65 -39.94 0.05
C LEU A 7 45.59 -38.43 -0.24
N SER A 8 45.97 -38.06 -1.46
CA SER A 8 45.92 -36.69 -1.99
C SER A 8 44.50 -36.13 -1.98
N PHE A 9 44.22 -35.20 -1.07
CA PHE A 9 43.07 -34.30 -1.16
C PHE A 9 43.31 -33.30 -2.29
N LEU A 10 42.79 -33.61 -3.47
CA LEU A 10 42.64 -32.66 -4.58
C LEU A 10 41.63 -31.58 -4.15
N LEU A 11 42.15 -30.43 -3.72
CA LEU A 11 41.42 -29.20 -3.51
C LEU A 11 40.92 -28.68 -4.85
N LEU A 12 39.71 -29.09 -5.26
CA LEU A 12 38.92 -28.40 -6.28
C LEU A 12 38.49 -27.04 -5.72
N THR A 13 39.35 -26.03 -5.86
CA THR A 13 38.96 -24.64 -5.70
C THR A 13 38.12 -24.24 -6.91
N VAL A 14 36.84 -24.60 -6.89
CA VAL A 14 35.87 -24.04 -7.84
C VAL A 14 35.80 -22.55 -7.53
N PRO A 15 36.05 -21.64 -8.50
CA PRO A 15 35.78 -20.24 -8.30
C PRO A 15 34.29 -20.12 -7.98
N VAL A 16 33.98 -19.86 -6.71
CA VAL A 16 32.63 -19.52 -6.29
C VAL A 16 32.34 -18.20 -7.00
N THR A 17 31.60 -18.30 -8.10
CA THR A 17 31.11 -17.13 -8.82
C THR A 17 30.22 -16.38 -7.84
N VAL A 18 30.75 -15.30 -7.27
CA VAL A 18 30.10 -14.40 -6.29
C VAL A 18 28.84 -13.69 -6.84
N SER A 19 28.34 -14.13 -8.01
CA SER A 19 27.11 -13.68 -8.65
C SER A 19 25.86 -14.01 -7.83
N ALA A 20 25.90 -15.04 -6.97
CA ALA A 20 24.74 -15.42 -6.16
C ALA A 20 24.46 -14.41 -5.03
N CYS A 21 25.48 -13.71 -4.53
CA CYS A 21 25.30 -12.74 -3.44
C CYS A 21 24.67 -11.41 -3.89
N GLU A 22 24.71 -11.11 -5.20
CA GLU A 22 24.18 -9.85 -5.73
C GLU A 22 22.64 -9.83 -5.68
N GLY A 23 21.99 -10.91 -6.12
CA GLY A 23 20.53 -11.01 -6.09
C GLY A 23 19.96 -10.93 -4.67
N GLU A 24 20.55 -11.67 -3.73
CA GLU A 24 20.13 -11.61 -2.31
C GLU A 24 20.36 -10.22 -1.69
N CYS A 25 21.45 -9.54 -2.07
CA CYS A 25 21.71 -8.16 -1.64
C CYS A 25 20.65 -7.20 -2.16
N ILE A 26 20.33 -7.25 -3.45
CA ILE A 26 19.30 -6.40 -4.09
C ILE A 26 17.95 -6.61 -3.39
N VAL A 27 17.50 -7.86 -3.28
CA VAL A 27 16.22 -8.21 -2.62
C VAL A 27 16.22 -7.73 -1.16
N GLY A 28 17.30 -7.98 -0.42
CA GLY A 28 17.43 -7.61 0.99
C GLY A 28 17.38 -6.10 1.21
N ILE A 29 18.11 -5.32 0.40
CA ILE A 29 18.13 -3.86 0.47
C ILE A 29 16.79 -3.27 0.07
N THR A 30 16.18 -3.72 -1.04
CA THR A 30 14.86 -3.28 -1.48
C THR A 30 13.82 -3.49 -0.38
N ASN A 31 13.73 -4.70 0.18
CA ASN A 31 12.80 -5.00 1.27
C ASN A 31 13.06 -4.19 2.55
N ALA A 32 14.34 -3.95 2.89
CA ALA A 32 14.68 -3.13 4.04
C ALA A 32 14.17 -1.69 3.89
N PHE A 33 14.28 -1.09 2.70
CA PHE A 33 13.74 0.24 2.43
C PHE A 33 12.21 0.26 2.41
N LEU A 34 11.55 -0.71 1.78
CA LEU A 34 10.09 -0.81 1.82
C LEU A 34 9.56 -0.91 3.26
N GLY A 35 10.17 -1.76 4.08
CA GLY A 35 9.82 -1.89 5.50
C GLY A 35 10.02 -0.60 6.30
N ASN A 36 11.04 0.20 5.95
CA ASN A 36 11.26 1.50 6.59
C ASN A 36 10.18 2.54 6.25
N TYR A 37 9.53 2.42 5.09
CA TYR A 37 8.46 3.34 4.67
C TYR A 37 7.05 2.89 5.08
N THR A 38 6.86 1.65 5.54
CA THR A 38 5.55 1.15 5.99
C THR A 38 4.91 2.07 7.04
N SER A 39 5.65 2.43 8.10
CA SER A 39 5.11 3.27 9.19
C SER A 39 4.85 4.72 8.75
N PRO A 40 5.77 5.40 8.04
CA PRO A 40 5.48 6.72 7.47
C PRO A 40 4.25 6.75 6.57
N ILE A 41 4.10 5.79 5.65
CA ILE A 41 2.95 5.72 4.76
C ILE A 41 1.65 5.52 5.56
N GLN A 42 1.67 4.62 6.55
CA GLN A 42 0.50 4.41 7.41
C GLN A 42 0.10 5.71 8.15
N ALA A 43 1.08 6.47 8.67
CA ALA A 43 0.80 7.73 9.34
C ALA A 43 0.19 8.78 8.40
N VAL A 44 0.69 8.88 7.17
CA VAL A 44 0.13 9.76 6.13
C VAL A 44 -1.29 9.33 5.76
N MET A 45 -1.53 8.03 5.56
CA MET A 45 -2.86 7.51 5.23
C MET A 45 -3.87 7.76 6.33
N MET A 46 -3.49 7.60 7.60
CA MET A 46 -4.35 7.94 8.74
C MET A 46 -4.68 9.44 8.76
N ASN A 47 -3.74 10.31 8.40
CA ASN A 47 -3.99 11.74 8.31
C ASN A 47 -4.98 12.08 7.17
N ILE A 48 -4.79 11.48 6.00
CA ILE A 48 -5.70 11.65 4.85
C ILE A 48 -7.08 11.08 5.18
N ALA A 49 -7.17 9.92 5.82
CA ALA A 49 -8.42 9.32 6.26
C ALA A 49 -9.16 10.24 7.25
N GLN A 50 -8.46 10.92 8.15
CA GLN A 50 -9.08 11.93 9.02
C GLN A 50 -9.65 13.10 8.19
N GLN A 51 -8.89 13.62 7.24
CA GLN A 51 -9.36 14.72 6.38
C GLN A 51 -10.58 14.31 5.53
N ILE A 52 -10.64 13.05 5.06
CA ILE A 52 -11.80 12.51 4.33
C ILE A 52 -13.01 12.38 5.27
N SER A 53 -12.80 11.91 6.50
CA SER A 53 -13.87 11.85 7.52
C SER A 53 -14.50 13.22 7.75
N ASP A 54 -13.68 14.27 7.79
CA ASP A 54 -14.13 15.63 8.07
C ASP A 54 -14.99 16.23 6.94
N ILE A 55 -14.91 15.70 5.72
CA ILE A 55 -15.73 16.17 4.58
C ILE A 55 -17.03 15.37 4.40
N LEU A 56 -17.19 14.24 5.11
CA LEU A 56 -18.39 13.40 5.08
C LEU A 56 -19.35 13.79 6.21
N ASP A 57 -20.64 13.93 5.91
CA ASP A 57 -21.65 14.39 6.88
C ASP A 57 -21.76 13.51 8.14
N ASN A 58 -21.47 12.20 8.00
CA ASN A 58 -21.55 11.24 9.10
C ASN A 58 -20.29 11.20 9.97
N HIS A 59 -19.23 11.94 9.60
CA HIS A 59 -17.93 11.95 10.27
C HIS A 59 -17.45 10.56 10.74
N PRO A 60 -17.35 9.58 9.83
CA PRO A 60 -16.96 8.23 10.19
C PRO A 60 -15.58 8.21 10.85
N GLU A 61 -15.37 7.35 11.84
CA GLU A 61 -14.07 7.22 12.51
C GLU A 61 -12.95 7.00 11.48
N SER A 62 -11.80 7.64 11.69
CA SER A 62 -10.64 7.59 10.75
C SER A 62 -10.21 6.17 10.40
N THR A 63 -10.34 5.22 11.32
CA THR A 63 -10.04 3.79 11.07
C THR A 63 -11.01 3.17 10.06
N SER A 64 -12.28 3.55 10.07
CA SER A 64 -13.26 3.10 9.08
C SER A 64 -13.02 3.81 7.73
N THR A 65 -12.71 5.10 7.77
CA THR A 65 -12.42 5.92 6.58
C THR A 65 -11.14 5.48 5.86
N LEU A 66 -10.17 4.91 6.59
CA LEU A 66 -8.95 4.36 6.01
C LEU A 66 -9.25 3.31 4.92
N ARG A 67 -10.37 2.56 5.04
CA ARG A 67 -10.77 1.56 4.04
C ARG A 67 -11.05 2.16 2.66
N TYR A 68 -11.45 3.43 2.59
CA TYR A 68 -11.63 4.10 1.30
C TYR A 68 -10.29 4.29 0.56
N LEU A 69 -9.16 4.25 1.27
CA LEU A 69 -7.81 4.40 0.73
C LEU A 69 -7.16 3.05 0.38
N ASP A 70 -7.81 1.93 0.68
CA ASP A 70 -7.30 0.57 0.37
C ASP A 70 -6.88 0.44 -1.10
N PRO A 71 -7.60 0.95 -2.12
CA PRO A 71 -7.17 0.84 -3.51
C PRO A 71 -5.82 1.50 -3.82
N ILE A 72 -5.45 2.57 -3.10
CA ILE A 72 -4.13 3.20 -3.24
C ILE A 72 -3.06 2.35 -2.56
N LEU A 73 -3.35 1.83 -1.35
CA LEU A 73 -2.42 0.97 -0.62
C LEU A 73 -2.14 -0.34 -1.36
N GLU A 74 -3.18 -0.96 -1.94
CA GLU A 74 -3.04 -2.15 -2.77
C GLU A 74 -2.18 -1.87 -4.00
N ALA A 75 -2.43 -0.78 -4.71
CA ALA A 75 -1.64 -0.39 -5.88
C ALA A 75 -0.18 -0.08 -5.51
N TYR A 76 0.06 0.58 -4.38
CA TYR A 76 1.39 0.82 -3.85
C TYR A 76 2.10 -0.49 -3.53
N ASN A 77 1.46 -1.39 -2.79
CA ASN A 77 2.06 -2.68 -2.42
C ASN A 77 2.41 -3.52 -3.66
N ALA A 78 1.58 -3.47 -4.70
CA ALA A 78 1.81 -4.18 -5.96
C ALA A 78 3.00 -3.60 -6.77
N GLN A 79 3.22 -2.29 -6.75
CA GLN A 79 4.22 -1.62 -7.59
C GLN A 79 5.54 -1.33 -6.85
N SER A 80 5.47 -1.09 -5.53
CA SER A 80 6.57 -0.53 -4.74
C SER A 80 7.85 -1.35 -4.80
N TYR A 81 7.77 -2.67 -4.84
CA TYR A 81 8.96 -3.53 -4.95
C TYR A 81 9.70 -3.31 -6.26
N SER A 82 9.02 -3.47 -7.39
CA SER A 82 9.63 -3.31 -8.72
C SER A 82 10.17 -1.90 -8.95
N GLU A 83 9.42 -0.88 -8.53
CA GLU A 83 9.83 0.52 -8.66
C GLU A 83 11.02 0.85 -7.75
N MET A 84 11.03 0.38 -6.50
CA MET A 84 12.13 0.59 -5.55
C MET A 84 13.39 -0.13 -5.98
N GLU A 85 13.26 -1.39 -6.41
CA GLU A 85 14.36 -2.15 -6.98
C GLU A 85 14.94 -1.37 -8.15
N THR A 86 14.14 -1.02 -9.16
CA THR A 86 14.60 -0.32 -10.37
C THR A 86 15.26 1.03 -10.06
N ALA A 87 14.68 1.80 -9.14
CA ALA A 87 15.20 3.10 -8.75
C ALA A 87 16.58 3.01 -8.09
N ILE A 88 16.83 1.97 -7.28
CA ILE A 88 18.12 1.73 -6.64
C ILE A 88 19.07 1.02 -7.62
N PHE A 89 18.61 -0.05 -8.27
CA PHE A 89 19.30 -0.99 -9.14
C PHE A 89 18.52 -1.27 -10.43
N PRO A 90 19.06 -1.04 -11.63
CA PRO A 90 20.36 -0.45 -11.95
C PRO A 90 20.32 1.08 -11.96
N GLY A 91 19.28 1.72 -11.39
CA GLY A 91 19.08 3.17 -11.52
C GLY A 91 20.26 4.02 -11.04
N TYR A 92 20.92 3.63 -9.96
CA TYR A 92 22.13 4.31 -9.46
C TYR A 92 23.24 3.33 -9.09
N PHE A 93 22.89 2.22 -8.45
CA PHE A 93 23.83 1.18 -8.06
C PHE A 93 23.80 0.05 -9.09
N HIS A 94 24.97 -0.37 -9.55
CA HIS A 94 25.12 -1.42 -10.56
C HIS A 94 25.81 -2.63 -9.95
N GLY A 95 25.27 -3.83 -10.14
CA GLY A 95 25.81 -5.08 -9.62
C GLY A 95 27.33 -5.22 -9.59
N LYS A 96 27.92 -5.30 -10.78
CA LYS A 96 29.37 -5.32 -11.00
C LYS A 96 29.83 -3.99 -11.58
N CYS A 97 31.00 -3.53 -11.13
CA CYS A 97 31.71 -2.39 -11.73
C CYS A 97 32.12 -2.65 -13.19
N GLN A 98 32.08 -3.90 -13.63
CA GLN A 98 32.62 -4.32 -14.91
C GLN A 98 31.74 -3.88 -16.09
N GLN A 99 32.32 -3.10 -17.00
CA GLN A 99 31.81 -2.96 -18.35
C GLN A 99 32.46 -4.06 -19.20
N ASP A 100 31.65 -4.93 -19.82
CA ASP A 100 32.12 -6.05 -20.65
C ASP A 100 33.11 -6.99 -19.94
N GLY A 101 32.95 -7.18 -18.62
CA GLY A 101 33.83 -8.02 -17.82
C GLY A 101 35.16 -7.37 -17.42
N VAL A 102 35.36 -6.08 -17.71
CA VAL A 102 36.57 -5.32 -17.37
C VAL A 102 36.23 -4.20 -16.40
N ASP A 103 36.99 -4.10 -15.31
CA ASP A 103 36.86 -2.99 -14.35
C ASP A 103 37.33 -1.69 -15.02
N PRO A 104 36.51 -0.63 -15.04
CA PRO A 104 36.91 0.63 -15.63
C PRO A 104 38.08 1.24 -14.83
N PRO A 105 38.99 1.99 -15.49
CA PRO A 105 40.13 2.60 -14.83
C PRO A 105 39.70 3.43 -13.62
N GLY A 106 40.32 3.16 -12.47
CA GLY A 106 40.01 3.85 -11.21
C GLY A 106 39.09 3.08 -10.27
N CYS A 107 38.39 2.02 -10.71
CA CYS A 107 37.75 1.09 -9.78
C CYS A 107 38.82 0.30 -9.00
N PRO A 108 38.66 0.03 -7.69
CA PRO A 108 37.48 0.17 -6.86
C PRO A 108 37.41 1.49 -6.04
N ASN A 109 37.76 2.64 -6.63
CA ASN A 109 37.53 3.94 -6.00
C ASN A 109 36.01 4.18 -5.84
N PRO A 110 35.49 4.51 -4.65
CA PRO A 110 34.09 4.86 -4.47
C PRO A 110 33.64 6.00 -5.38
N ASP A 111 34.52 6.93 -5.74
CA ASP A 111 34.20 8.08 -6.59
C ASP A 111 34.21 7.78 -8.10
N CYS A 112 34.12 6.51 -8.49
CA CYS A 112 34.00 6.14 -9.89
C CYS A 112 32.66 6.63 -10.50
N PRO A 113 32.62 6.96 -11.80
CA PRO A 113 31.38 7.37 -12.47
C PRO A 113 30.25 6.33 -12.41
N VAL A 114 30.63 5.04 -12.30
CA VAL A 114 29.72 3.91 -12.12
C VAL A 114 29.83 3.44 -10.69
N VAL A 115 28.76 3.61 -9.91
CA VAL A 115 28.73 3.16 -8.52
C VAL A 115 28.31 1.70 -8.47
N CYS A 116 29.20 0.85 -7.98
CA CYS A 116 28.92 -0.56 -7.88
C CYS A 116 27.94 -0.83 -6.73
N GLY A 117 27.18 -1.93 -6.77
CA GLY A 117 26.18 -2.32 -5.77
C GLY A 117 26.76 -3.09 -4.60
N THR A 118 28.08 -2.99 -4.39
CA THR A 118 28.75 -3.68 -3.28
C THR A 118 28.26 -3.12 -1.93
N PRO A 119 28.27 -3.93 -0.85
CA PRO A 119 27.90 -3.43 0.47
C PRO A 119 28.68 -2.17 0.89
N GLY A 120 29.97 -2.09 0.54
CA GLY A 120 30.83 -0.94 0.88
C GLY A 120 30.38 0.37 0.22
N SER A 121 30.03 0.32 -1.08
CA SER A 121 29.56 1.50 -1.81
C SER A 121 28.15 1.91 -1.40
N LEU A 122 27.26 0.97 -1.05
CA LEU A 122 25.95 1.30 -0.48
C LEU A 122 26.09 2.08 0.84
N VAL A 123 27.06 1.71 1.68
CA VAL A 123 27.36 2.45 2.93
C VAL A 123 27.98 3.81 2.63
N HIS A 124 28.93 3.87 1.69
CA HIS A 124 29.57 5.13 1.31
C HIS A 124 28.56 6.15 0.75
N PHE A 125 27.67 5.69 -0.14
CA PHE A 125 26.61 6.50 -0.75
C PHE A 125 25.26 6.40 -0.03
N TYR A 126 25.27 6.09 1.27
CA TYR A 126 24.03 5.90 2.03
C TYR A 126 23.08 7.12 1.97
N PRO A 127 23.54 8.39 2.05
CA PRO A 127 22.65 9.54 1.87
C PRO A 127 21.94 9.54 0.50
N LYS A 128 22.65 9.18 -0.57
CA LYS A 128 22.08 9.10 -1.92
C LYS A 128 21.07 7.95 -2.03
N LEU A 129 21.39 6.78 -1.46
CA LEU A 129 20.49 5.63 -1.40
C LEU A 129 19.17 6.00 -0.70
N ARG A 130 19.26 6.69 0.44
CA ARG A 130 18.07 7.19 1.16
C ARG A 130 17.25 8.18 0.35
N TYR A 131 17.90 9.12 -0.32
CA TYR A 131 17.24 10.09 -1.20
C TYR A 131 16.48 9.42 -2.34
N ILE A 132 17.11 8.44 -3.01
CA ILE A 132 16.48 7.65 -4.07
C ILE A 132 15.23 6.95 -3.53
N ALA A 133 15.36 6.23 -2.42
CA ALA A 133 14.25 5.46 -1.85
C ALA A 133 13.08 6.36 -1.40
N PHE A 134 13.39 7.51 -0.80
CA PHE A 134 12.39 8.50 -0.40
C PHE A 134 11.63 9.04 -1.61
N ASN A 135 12.36 9.54 -2.60
CA ASN A 135 11.75 10.13 -3.78
C ASN A 135 10.94 9.12 -4.56
N ASN A 136 11.44 7.90 -4.75
CA ASN A 136 10.69 6.85 -5.42
C ASN A 136 9.34 6.61 -4.71
N THR A 137 9.37 6.45 -3.38
CA THR A 137 8.15 6.28 -2.58
C THR A 137 7.20 7.47 -2.74
N ARG A 138 7.72 8.69 -2.62
CA ARG A 138 6.93 9.92 -2.76
C ARG A 138 6.30 10.06 -4.14
N TYR A 139 7.06 9.81 -5.21
CA TYR A 139 6.58 9.91 -6.58
C TYR A 139 5.53 8.85 -6.87
N LEU A 140 5.74 7.60 -6.44
CA LEU A 140 4.76 6.53 -6.58
C LEU A 140 3.47 6.84 -5.81
N MET A 141 3.56 7.26 -4.56
CA MET A 141 2.39 7.65 -3.78
C MET A 141 1.62 8.80 -4.43
N LYS A 142 2.33 9.83 -4.92
CA LYS A 142 1.72 10.97 -5.60
C LYS A 142 1.05 10.55 -6.92
N SER A 143 1.68 9.67 -7.70
CA SER A 143 1.10 9.21 -8.97
C SER A 143 -0.18 8.43 -8.74
N LEU A 144 -0.22 7.52 -7.76
CA LEU A 144 -1.41 6.73 -7.40
C LEU A 144 -2.57 7.58 -6.85
N CYS A 145 -2.27 8.76 -6.29
CA CYS A 145 -3.23 9.76 -5.84
C CYS A 145 -3.64 10.76 -6.93
N THR A 146 -3.09 10.67 -8.15
CA THR A 146 -3.38 11.64 -9.21
C THR A 146 -4.75 11.36 -9.85
N PRO A 147 -5.60 12.38 -10.04
CA PRO A 147 -6.89 12.20 -10.70
C PRO A 147 -6.78 11.52 -12.08
N GLY A 148 -7.65 10.55 -12.34
CA GLY A 148 -7.67 9.78 -13.58
C GLY A 148 -6.96 8.43 -13.52
N THR A 149 -6.18 8.16 -12.47
CA THR A 149 -5.65 6.82 -12.18
C THR A 149 -6.76 5.89 -11.66
N ASP A 150 -6.58 4.58 -11.85
CA ASP A 150 -7.62 3.61 -11.45
C ASP A 150 -7.76 3.49 -9.93
N SER A 151 -6.65 3.60 -9.18
CA SER A 151 -6.67 3.70 -7.71
C SER A 151 -7.46 4.92 -7.25
N TYR A 152 -7.21 6.09 -7.84
CA TYR A 152 -7.94 7.32 -7.51
C TYR A 152 -9.43 7.19 -7.82
N LYS A 153 -9.81 6.65 -8.99
CA LYS A 153 -11.23 6.46 -9.36
C LYS A 153 -11.97 5.57 -8.35
N LYS A 154 -11.33 4.49 -7.89
CA LYS A 154 -11.91 3.59 -6.88
C LYS A 154 -12.12 4.29 -5.54
N VAL A 155 -11.14 5.09 -5.10
CA VAL A 155 -11.24 5.92 -3.88
C VAL A 155 -12.36 6.96 -4.03
N GLU A 156 -12.39 7.67 -5.16
CA GLU A 156 -13.43 8.67 -5.46
C GLU A 156 -14.83 8.04 -5.42
N ALA A 157 -15.02 6.89 -6.06
CA ALA A 157 -16.29 6.17 -6.03
C ALA A 157 -16.68 5.78 -4.59
N ALA A 158 -15.77 5.18 -3.83
CA ALA A 158 -16.05 4.76 -2.46
C ALA A 158 -16.41 5.94 -1.53
N VAL A 159 -15.74 7.08 -1.68
CA VAL A 159 -16.03 8.29 -0.91
C VAL A 159 -17.36 8.92 -1.31
N LEU A 160 -17.72 8.89 -2.60
CA LEU A 160 -19.02 9.41 -3.06
C LEU A 160 -20.17 8.52 -2.61
N ASP A 161 -20.01 7.20 -2.70
CA ASP A 161 -21.00 6.24 -2.18
C ASP A 161 -21.23 6.46 -0.68
N ALA A 162 -20.15 6.72 0.08
CA ALA A 162 -20.23 7.04 1.50
C ALA A 162 -20.88 8.40 1.78
N ALA A 163 -20.66 9.40 0.90
CA ALA A 163 -21.30 10.70 1.02
C ALA A 163 -22.80 10.62 0.75
N ASP A 164 -23.22 9.82 -0.23
CA ASP A 164 -24.62 9.61 -0.61
C ASP A 164 -25.36 8.61 0.28
N ALA A 165 -24.63 7.82 1.07
CA ALA A 165 -25.19 6.96 2.09
C ALA A 165 -26.04 7.78 3.06
N LYS A 166 -27.37 7.68 2.88
CA LYS A 166 -28.33 8.31 3.79
C LYS A 166 -27.98 7.86 5.20
N PRO A 167 -27.90 8.79 6.19
CA PRO A 167 -27.75 8.38 7.57
C PRO A 167 -28.84 7.33 7.82
N PRO A 168 -28.52 6.19 8.48
CA PRO A 168 -29.49 5.16 8.73
C PRO A 168 -30.67 5.88 9.33
N SER A 169 -31.76 5.95 8.56
CA SER A 169 -32.97 6.63 9.00
C SER A 169 -33.20 6.01 10.35
N ARG A 170 -33.02 6.80 11.41
CA ARG A 170 -33.39 6.40 12.76
C ARG A 170 -34.87 6.19 12.59
N ARG A 171 -35.26 4.98 12.18
CA ARG A 171 -36.58 4.44 12.32
C ARG A 171 -36.74 4.64 13.79
N MET A 172 -37.38 5.75 14.14
CA MET A 172 -37.88 5.99 15.46
C MET A 172 -38.72 4.76 15.62
N SER A 173 -38.13 3.76 16.30
CA SER A 173 -38.81 2.56 16.67
C SER A 173 -39.96 3.16 17.43
N ARG A 174 -41.12 3.20 16.78
CA ARG A 174 -42.34 3.59 17.43
C ARG A 174 -42.46 2.48 18.44
N VAL A 175 -41.89 2.72 19.61
CA VAL A 175 -42.19 2.03 20.84
C VAL A 175 -43.66 2.37 21.02
N PHE A 176 -44.51 1.65 20.29
CA PHE A 176 -45.89 1.54 20.66
C PHE A 176 -45.82 0.99 22.07
N PRO A 177 -46.35 1.73 23.08
CA PRO A 177 -46.41 1.19 24.42
C PRO A 177 -47.12 -0.14 24.31
N ARG A 178 -46.39 -1.21 24.57
CA ARG A 178 -46.95 -2.55 24.68
C ARG A 178 -47.87 -2.44 25.89
N ALA A 179 -49.18 -2.31 25.65
CA ALA A 179 -50.17 -2.48 26.70
C ALA A 179 -49.86 -3.82 27.34
N MET A 180 -49.44 -3.80 28.61
CA MET A 180 -49.22 -5.00 29.39
C MET A 180 -50.58 -5.70 29.52
N PRO A 181 -50.78 -6.91 28.97
CA PRO A 181 -51.90 -7.72 29.41
C PRO A 181 -51.63 -8.10 30.86
N GLU A 182 -52.53 -7.65 31.73
CA GLU A 182 -52.58 -8.02 33.12
C GLU A 182 -52.83 -9.53 33.25
N SER A 183 -51.92 -10.19 33.99
CA SER A 183 -51.99 -11.57 34.50
C SER A 183 -51.93 -12.72 33.47
N VAL A 184 -50.99 -13.66 33.67
CA VAL A 184 -51.27 -15.02 34.16
C VAL A 184 -49.93 -15.79 34.33
N ALA A 185 -49.71 -16.20 35.58
CA ALA A 185 -49.03 -17.39 36.10
C ALA A 185 -47.88 -18.08 35.32
N TYR A 186 -46.74 -18.13 36.00
CA TYR A 186 -45.92 -19.32 36.28
C TYR A 186 -46.04 -20.52 35.32
N ARG A 187 -44.99 -20.80 34.54
CA ARG A 187 -44.56 -22.17 34.30
C ARG A 187 -43.08 -22.29 33.92
N THR A 188 -42.39 -22.97 34.81
CA THR A 188 -41.14 -23.73 34.67
C THR A 188 -41.06 -24.45 33.33
N SER A 189 -39.89 -24.40 32.67
CA SER A 189 -39.02 -25.57 32.47
C SER A 189 -38.12 -25.50 31.23
N THR A 190 -36.90 -25.98 31.49
CA THR A 190 -36.02 -26.79 30.61
C THR A 190 -35.33 -26.17 29.39
N ALA A 191 -34.02 -26.07 29.56
CA ALA A 191 -33.00 -25.95 28.54
C ALA A 191 -33.06 -27.07 27.49
N TYR A 192 -32.73 -26.71 26.25
CA TYR A 192 -32.01 -27.60 25.34
C TYR A 192 -30.98 -26.78 24.56
N ALA A 193 -29.73 -27.18 24.70
CA ALA A 193 -28.61 -26.73 23.88
C ALA A 193 -28.71 -27.40 22.50
N SER A 194 -28.52 -26.61 21.44
CA SER A 194 -28.30 -27.14 20.10
C SER A 194 -27.03 -26.54 19.51
N SER A 195 -26.04 -27.40 19.43
CA SER A 195 -24.79 -27.27 18.69
C SER A 195 -25.08 -27.10 17.20
N SER A 196 -24.54 -26.05 16.58
CA SER A 196 -24.54 -25.89 15.13
C SER A 196 -23.11 -25.95 14.59
N THR A 197 -22.84 -27.11 13.99
CA THR A 197 -21.70 -27.51 13.18
C THR A 197 -21.50 -26.57 11.99
N LEU A 198 -20.34 -25.92 11.87
CA LEU A 198 -19.93 -25.19 10.66
C LEU A 198 -19.08 -26.13 9.79
N GLY A 199 -19.71 -26.71 8.77
CA GLY A 199 -19.04 -27.39 7.68
C GLY A 199 -18.51 -26.37 6.67
N TYR A 200 -17.18 -26.37 6.49
CA TYR A 200 -16.49 -25.65 5.43
C TYR A 200 -16.44 -26.57 4.19
N GLY A 201 -17.19 -26.21 3.16
CA GLY A 201 -17.13 -26.84 1.83
C GLY A 201 -16.93 -25.74 0.79
N PHE A 202 -15.68 -25.52 0.39
CA PHE A 202 -15.31 -24.63 -0.70
C PHE A 202 -15.00 -25.51 -1.91
N ASP A 203 -15.96 -25.59 -2.83
CA ASP A 203 -15.82 -26.27 -4.11
C ASP A 203 -15.54 -25.21 -5.18
N SER A 204 -14.45 -25.37 -5.92
CA SER A 204 -13.99 -24.46 -6.97
C SER A 204 -14.07 -25.19 -8.29
N THR A 205 -15.11 -24.92 -9.06
CA THR A 205 -15.15 -25.20 -10.49
C THR A 205 -15.13 -23.87 -11.23
N ALA A 206 -13.96 -23.57 -11.79
CA ALA A 206 -13.83 -22.72 -12.95
C ALA A 206 -14.56 -23.39 -14.12
N ASP A 207 -15.33 -22.62 -14.88
CA ASP A 207 -15.45 -22.79 -16.33
C ASP A 207 -16.15 -21.57 -16.94
N ASP A 208 -15.37 -20.83 -17.73
CA ASP A 208 -15.68 -20.26 -19.03
C ASP A 208 -17.14 -19.95 -19.37
N ASN A 209 -17.45 -18.64 -19.46
CA ASN A 209 -18.57 -18.21 -20.28
C ASN A 209 -18.20 -16.97 -21.12
N TYR A 210 -17.96 -17.22 -22.40
CA TYR A 210 -17.73 -16.29 -23.48
C TYR A 210 -19.11 -15.92 -24.07
N GLY A 211 -19.71 -14.83 -23.59
CA GLY A 211 -20.94 -14.23 -24.15
C GLY A 211 -20.58 -12.95 -24.88
N ASP A 212 -20.70 -12.93 -26.22
CA ASP A 212 -21.89 -12.52 -26.97
C ASP A 212 -22.14 -11.01 -26.91
N VAL A 213 -21.81 -10.36 -28.03
CA VAL A 213 -21.88 -8.91 -28.25
C VAL A 213 -23.31 -8.60 -28.67
N SER A 214 -24.15 -8.23 -27.69
CA SER A 214 -25.49 -7.71 -27.93
C SER A 214 -25.43 -6.20 -28.16
N ASP A 215 -25.47 -5.82 -29.44
CA ASP A 215 -25.75 -4.46 -29.90
C ASP A 215 -27.14 -4.02 -29.41
N SER A 216 -27.16 -3.26 -28.32
CA SER A 216 -28.39 -2.67 -27.77
C SER A 216 -28.53 -1.23 -28.24
N GLU A 217 -29.59 -0.98 -29.00
CA GLU A 217 -30.05 0.32 -29.46
C GLU A 217 -30.14 1.38 -28.33
N PRO A 218 -29.98 2.68 -28.65
CA PRO A 218 -30.11 3.75 -27.67
C PRO A 218 -31.57 3.91 -27.23
N SER A 219 -31.93 3.25 -26.13
CA SER A 219 -33.17 3.47 -25.39
C SER A 219 -33.24 4.92 -24.92
N SER A 220 -34.26 5.63 -25.37
CA SER A 220 -34.61 6.99 -24.99
C SER A 220 -35.19 7.01 -23.57
N ASP A 221 -34.31 6.87 -22.58
CA ASP A 221 -34.73 6.91 -21.17
C ASP A 221 -35.20 8.32 -20.76
N PRO A 222 -36.32 8.41 -20.01
CA PRO A 222 -36.84 9.66 -19.51
C PRO A 222 -35.87 10.29 -18.52
N MET A 223 -35.47 11.54 -18.76
CA MET A 223 -34.63 12.33 -17.86
C MET A 223 -35.29 12.43 -16.48
N ALA A 224 -34.90 11.52 -15.58
CA ALA A 224 -35.24 11.61 -14.17
C ALA A 224 -34.63 12.91 -13.64
N LEU A 225 -35.48 13.84 -13.20
CA LEU A 225 -35.10 15.09 -12.55
C LEU A 225 -34.40 14.77 -11.23
N VAL A 226 -33.09 14.53 -11.28
CA VAL A 226 -32.25 14.45 -10.08
C VAL A 226 -32.29 15.82 -9.40
N PRO A 227 -32.63 15.91 -8.09
CA PRO A 227 -32.61 17.17 -7.38
C PRO A 227 -31.25 17.87 -7.52
N LEU A 228 -31.23 19.11 -8.04
CA LEU A 228 -30.02 19.91 -8.30
C LEU A 228 -29.06 19.99 -7.10
N PHE A 229 -29.58 19.87 -5.88
CA PHE A 229 -28.79 19.89 -4.64
C PHE A 229 -27.81 18.71 -4.51
N LEU A 230 -28.15 17.53 -5.04
CA LEU A 230 -27.28 16.35 -4.97
C LEU A 230 -26.06 16.49 -5.88
N ALA A 231 -26.26 17.00 -7.10
CA ALA A 231 -25.18 17.21 -8.06
C ALA A 231 -24.11 18.19 -7.53
N LYS A 232 -24.53 19.26 -6.85
CA LYS A 232 -23.60 20.22 -6.24
C LYS A 232 -22.76 19.59 -5.12
N ARG A 233 -23.39 18.81 -4.24
CA ARG A 233 -22.68 18.14 -3.14
C ARG A 233 -21.63 17.15 -3.63
N ALA A 234 -21.96 16.34 -4.64
CA ALA A 234 -20.99 15.41 -5.23
C ALA A 234 -19.77 16.15 -5.83
N ALA A 235 -19.99 17.27 -6.53
CA ALA A 235 -18.91 18.08 -7.08
C ALA A 235 -18.02 18.71 -5.98
N ASP A 236 -18.63 19.18 -4.88
CA ASP A 236 -17.91 19.72 -3.72
C ASP A 236 -17.05 18.65 -3.04
N VAL A 237 -17.59 17.43 -2.85
CA VAL A 237 -16.86 16.28 -2.28
C VAL A 237 -15.69 15.87 -3.18
N LYS A 238 -15.91 15.76 -4.51
CA LYS A 238 -14.83 15.47 -5.48
C LYS A 238 -13.70 16.49 -5.40
N THR A 239 -14.05 17.78 -5.38
CA THR A 239 -13.07 18.86 -5.32
C THR A 239 -12.26 18.82 -4.03
N LYS A 240 -12.91 18.57 -2.89
CA LYS A 240 -12.23 18.44 -1.60
C LYS A 240 -11.34 17.21 -1.54
N LEU A 241 -11.82 16.05 -2.00
CA LEU A 241 -11.05 14.81 -2.05
C LEU A 241 -9.78 14.98 -2.89
N LYS A 242 -9.91 15.59 -4.08
CA LYS A 242 -8.76 15.93 -4.92
C LYS A 242 -7.72 16.75 -4.15
N ASN A 243 -8.16 17.84 -3.53
CA ASN A 243 -7.25 18.72 -2.78
C ASN A 243 -6.56 17.98 -1.62
N ILE A 244 -7.28 17.11 -0.90
CA ILE A 244 -6.71 16.29 0.18
C ILE A 244 -5.63 15.35 -0.36
N LEU A 245 -5.94 14.61 -1.44
CA LEU A 245 -4.99 13.63 -2.01
C LEU A 245 -3.78 14.30 -2.67
N GLU A 246 -3.90 15.54 -3.16
CA GLU A 246 -2.76 16.32 -3.64
C GLU A 246 -1.73 16.65 -2.54
N THR A 247 -2.13 16.69 -1.26
CA THR A 247 -1.21 16.91 -0.12
C THR A 247 -0.36 15.71 0.26
N MET A 248 -0.57 14.53 -0.37
CA MET A 248 0.13 13.28 -0.06
C MET A 248 1.66 13.44 -0.02
N GLY A 249 2.23 14.14 -1.01
CA GLY A 249 3.68 14.33 -1.09
C GLY A 249 4.24 15.18 0.06
N GLU A 250 3.53 16.23 0.44
CA GLU A 250 3.94 17.14 1.52
C GLU A 250 3.81 16.47 2.90
N LEU A 251 2.75 15.69 3.10
CA LEU A 251 2.57 14.91 4.31
C LEU A 251 3.68 13.86 4.48
N LEU A 252 4.09 13.21 3.38
CA LEU A 252 5.17 12.24 3.42
C LEU A 252 6.53 12.90 3.71
N GLU A 253 6.84 14.05 3.10
CA GLU A 253 8.02 14.85 3.45
C GLU A 253 8.04 15.21 4.94
N LYS A 254 6.90 15.67 5.47
CA LYS A 254 6.77 16.05 6.88
C LYS A 254 7.00 14.86 7.82
N VAL A 255 6.41 13.70 7.53
CA VAL A 255 6.54 12.50 8.38
C VAL A 255 7.95 11.91 8.29
N CYS A 256 8.58 11.97 7.12
CA CYS A 256 9.94 11.48 6.91
C CYS A 256 11.03 12.46 7.39
N GLY A 257 10.67 13.64 7.87
CA GLY A 257 11.61 14.63 8.38
C GLY A 257 12.39 15.37 7.28
N GLY A 258 11.83 15.49 6.07
CA GLY A 258 12.38 16.28 4.98
C GLY A 258 12.38 15.56 3.62
N SER A 259 12.99 16.21 2.63
CA SER A 259 13.12 15.76 1.23
C SER A 259 14.20 14.69 0.99
N GLY A 260 14.92 14.29 2.04
CA GLY A 260 16.09 13.41 1.94
C GLY A 260 17.35 14.06 1.35
N THR A 261 17.35 15.37 1.05
CA THR A 261 18.54 16.12 0.57
C THR A 261 19.36 16.73 1.69
N GLU A 262 18.77 16.91 2.88
CA GLU A 262 19.47 17.42 4.06
C GLU A 262 20.05 16.25 4.88
N ALA A 263 21.05 16.55 5.73
CA ALA A 263 21.80 15.58 6.53
C ALA A 263 20.89 14.50 7.16
N PRO A 264 21.37 13.24 7.30
CA PRO A 264 20.53 12.06 7.49
C PRO A 264 19.62 12.15 8.73
N MET A 265 18.35 12.51 8.53
CA MET A 265 17.32 12.42 9.58
C MET A 265 16.60 11.09 9.47
N ASP A 266 16.88 10.13 10.35
CA ASP A 266 16.23 8.82 10.36
C ASP A 266 14.70 8.96 10.58
N CYS A 267 13.91 8.57 9.57
CA CYS A 267 12.44 8.58 9.61
C CYS A 267 11.88 7.77 10.79
N ARG A 268 12.63 6.79 11.31
CA ARG A 268 12.22 6.02 12.50
C ARG A 268 12.12 6.88 13.77
N THR A 269 12.87 7.97 13.84
CA THR A 269 12.96 8.80 15.06
C THR A 269 11.70 9.65 15.28
N VAL A 270 10.99 10.01 14.20
CA VAL A 270 9.83 10.92 14.28
C VAL A 270 8.59 10.21 14.80
N ALA A 271 8.41 8.91 14.50
CA ALA A 271 7.24 8.14 14.93
C ALA A 271 7.23 7.81 16.44
N GLY A 272 8.38 7.92 17.12
CA GLY A 272 8.55 7.56 18.54
C GLY A 272 8.30 8.68 19.55
N LYS A 273 8.17 9.94 19.12
CA LYS A 273 7.80 11.06 20.02
C LYS A 273 6.28 11.24 20.02
N ARG A 274 5.55 10.32 20.64
CA ARG A 274 4.18 10.61 21.11
C ARG A 274 4.29 11.21 22.51
N THR A 275 4.02 12.52 22.61
CA THR A 275 3.64 13.20 23.86
C THR A 275 2.28 12.74 24.33
#